data_AF-A0AAV6CWZ2-F1
#
_entry.id   AF-A0AAV6CWZ2-F1
#
_cell.length_a   1.000
_cell.length_b   1.000
_cell.length_c   1.000
_cell.angle_alpha   90.00
_cell.angle_beta   90.00
_cell.angle_gamma   90.00
#
_symmetry.space_group_name_H-M   'P 1'
#
loop_
_entity.id
_entity.type
_entity.pdbx_description
1 polymer ?
#
loop_
_entity_poly.entity_id
_entity_poly.type
_entity_poly.pdbx_seq_one_letter_code
_entity_poly.pdbx_strand_id
1 'polypeptide(L)' 'WLARWRQRPVLGMPACGMFSQATAFDLVLPRLLAGEEMGAGELAALGHGGLLSRDSAWRFPPYRASAARGELPE' A
#
# COMPACT_ATOMS: atom_id res chain seq x y z
N TRP A 1 4.19 -6.39 2.76
CA TRP A 1 5.56 -6.72 3.24
C TRP A 1 6.45 -6.79 2.01
N LEU A 2 7.69 -6.26 2.04
CA LEU A 2 8.60 -6.34 0.90
C LEU A 2 9.84 -7.17 1.28
N ALA A 3 10.18 -8.14 0.45
CA ALA A 3 11.34 -9.01 0.62
C ALA A 3 12.03 -9.27 -0.73
N ARG A 4 13.20 -9.91 -0.70
CA ARG A 4 13.93 -10.36 -1.89
C ARG A 4 14.19 -11.85 -1.83
N TRP A 5 13.86 -12.57 -2.91
CA TRP A 5 14.16 -13.99 -3.04
C TRP A 5 14.84 -14.26 -4.39
N ARG A 6 16.09 -14.75 -4.35
CA ARG A 6 16.91 -15.02 -5.54
C ARG A 6 16.90 -13.85 -6.54
N GLN A 7 17.14 -12.64 -6.02
CA GLN A 7 17.12 -11.37 -6.78
C GLN A 7 15.75 -10.90 -7.29
N ARG A 8 14.65 -11.60 -6.97
CA ARG A 8 13.29 -11.17 -7.34
C ARG A 8 12.59 -10.50 -6.16
N PRO A 9 11.87 -9.38 -6.39
CA PRO A 9 11.07 -8.77 -5.35
C PRO A 9 9.89 -9.68 -4.99
N VAL A 10 9.61 -9.78 -3.69
CA VAL A 10 8.44 -10.47 -3.14
C VAL A 10 7.63 -9.46 -2.36
N LEU A 11 6.46 -9.10 -2.88
CA LEU A 11 5.53 -8.18 -2.24
C LEU A 11 4.33 -8.95 -1.69
N GLY A 12 4.21 -9.00 -0.35
CA GLY A 12 3.08 -9.61 0.33
C GLY A 12 1.88 -8.67 0.44
N MET A 13 0.73 -9.10 -0.08
CA MET A 13 -0.57 -8.44 0.08
C MET A 13 -1.31 -8.99 1.30
N PRO A 14 -1.73 -8.16 2.27
CA PRO A 14 -2.57 -8.62 3.37
C PRO A 14 -3.96 -8.99 2.84
N ALA A 15 -4.54 -10.09 3.33
CA ALA A 15 -5.86 -10.57 2.88
C ALA A 15 -6.97 -9.53 3.10
N CYS A 16 -6.94 -8.80 4.21
CA CYS A 16 -7.86 -7.68 4.45
C CYS A 16 -7.67 -6.52 3.45
N GLY A 17 -6.45 -6.35 2.94
CA GLY A 17 -6.11 -5.35 1.95
C GLY A 17 -6.43 -5.77 0.51
N MET A 18 -6.89 -7.00 0.26
CA MET A 18 -7.32 -7.46 -1.07
C MET A 18 -8.71 -6.90 -1.43
N PHE A 19 -9.60 -6.84 -0.45
CA PHE A 19 -10.98 -6.37 -0.59
C PHE A 19 -11.20 -4.93 -0.13
N SER A 20 -10.12 -4.25 0.28
CA SER A 20 -10.18 -2.84 0.65
C SER A 20 -10.05 -1.93 -0.55
N GLN A 21 -10.31 -0.64 -0.31
CA GLN A 21 -9.86 0.49 -1.13
C GLN A 21 -8.35 0.45 -1.41
N ALA A 22 -7.89 1.30 -2.33
CA ALA A 22 -6.46 1.41 -2.67
C ALA A 22 -5.58 1.59 -1.42
N THR A 23 -4.46 0.88 -1.40
CA THR A 23 -3.54 0.75 -0.26
C THR A 23 -2.11 1.10 -0.68
N ALA A 24 -1.18 1.10 0.27
CA ALA A 24 0.24 1.20 -0.04
C ALA A 24 0.74 0.11 -1.01
N PHE A 25 0.07 -1.06 -1.08
CA PHE A 25 0.38 -2.09 -2.06
C PHE A 25 0.23 -1.58 -3.50
N ASP A 26 -0.82 -0.80 -3.78
CA ASP A 26 -1.13 -0.25 -5.10
C ASP A 26 -0.13 0.84 -5.53
N LEU A 27 0.63 1.41 -4.59
CA LEU A 27 1.74 2.32 -4.86
C LEU A 27 3.07 1.58 -5.08
N VAL A 28 3.31 0.53 -4.30
CA VAL A 28 4.57 -0.23 -4.33
C VAL A 28 4.65 -1.17 -5.54
N LEU A 29 3.55 -1.87 -5.85
CA LEU A 29 3.51 -2.84 -6.95
C LEU A 29 3.96 -2.25 -8.31
N PRO A 30 3.40 -1.12 -8.81
CA PRO A 30 3.80 -0.59 -10.12
C PRO A 30 5.28 -0.20 -10.18
N ARG A 31 5.86 0.29 -9.09
CA ARG A 31 7.29 0.64 -9.01
C ARG A 31 8.18 -0.60 -9.12
N LEU A 32 7.83 -1.68 -8.41
CA LEU A 32 8.53 -2.95 -8.53
C LEU A 32 8.43 -3.53 -9.95
N LEU A 33 7.27 -3.40 -10.61
CA LEU A 33 7.08 -3.84 -11.99
C LEU A 33 7.87 -3.00 -12.99
N ALA A 34 8.14 -1.72 -12.67
CA ALA A 34 9.03 -0.86 -13.43
C ALA A 34 10.53 -1.16 -13.22
N GLY A 35 10.86 -2.14 -12.36
CA GLY A 35 12.23 -2.52 -12.04
C GLY A 35 12.91 -1.62 -10.99
N GLU A 36 12.15 -0.77 -10.30
CA GLU A 36 12.69 0.05 -9.22
C GLU A 36 13.02 -0.82 -7.99
N GLU A 37 14.17 -0.56 -7.37
CA GLU A 37 14.49 -1.09 -6.05
C GLU A 37 14.03 -0.12 -4.97
N MET A 38 13.17 -0.58 -4.07
CA MET A 38 12.67 0.24 -2.95
C MET A 38 13.36 -0.14 -1.64
N GLY A 39 13.91 0.86 -0.97
CA GLY A 39 14.56 0.70 0.34
C GLY A 39 13.58 0.73 1.52
N ALA A 40 14.08 0.36 2.70
CA ALA A 40 13.30 0.40 3.94
C ALA A 40 12.80 1.81 4.28
N GLY A 41 13.60 2.85 4.01
CA GLY A 41 13.24 4.25 4.27
C GLY A 41 12.08 4.74 3.39
N GLU A 42 12.09 4.41 2.10
CA GLU A 42 10.99 4.73 1.19
C GLU A 42 9.70 4.01 1.59
N LEU A 43 9.81 2.73 1.96
CA LEU A 43 8.65 1.95 2.40
C LEU A 43 8.09 2.49 3.73
N ALA A 44 8.96 2.92 4.65
CA ALA A 44 8.57 3.55 5.90
C ALA A 44 7.90 4.90 5.67
N ALA A 45 8.35 5.69 4.70
CA ALA A 45 7.73 6.95 4.33
C ALA A 45 6.30 6.80 3.79
N LEU A 46 5.94 5.63 3.22
CA LEU A 46 4.54 5.32 2.86
C LEU A 46 3.68 5.04 4.10
N GLY A 47 4.29 4.53 5.17
CA GLY A 47 3.65 4.19 6.44
C GLY A 47 3.49 5.39 7.36
N HIS A 48 2.53 6.27 7.10
CA HIS A 48 2.20 7.43 7.95
C HIS A 48 1.49 7.04 9.29
N GLY A 49 1.57 5.77 9.70
CA GLY A 49 0.74 5.19 10.78
C GLY A 49 1.38 5.21 12.17
N GLY A 50 0.52 5.24 13.19
CA GLY A 50 0.84 5.03 14.62
C GLY A 50 -0.14 4.02 15.25
N LEU A 51 -0.17 3.90 16.58
CA LEU A 51 -1.13 3.00 17.28
C LEU A 51 -2.57 3.49 17.03
N LEU A 52 -3.38 2.70 16.33
CA LEU A 52 -4.74 3.06 15.95
C LEU A 52 -5.75 2.43 16.92
N SER A 53 -6.41 3.26 17.72
CA SER A 53 -7.61 2.88 18.45
C SER A 53 -8.87 3.11 17.61
N ARG A 54 -10.02 2.56 18.02
CA ARG A 54 -11.31 2.81 17.35
C ARG A 54 -11.64 4.30 17.22
N ASP A 55 -11.20 5.11 18.18
CA ASP A 55 -11.44 6.56 18.21
C ASP A 55 -10.59 7.35 17.22
N SER A 56 -9.63 6.69 16.55
CA SER A 56 -8.70 7.32 15.60
C SER A 56 -9.21 7.30 14.15
N ALA A 57 -10.46 6.88 13.92
CA ALA A 57 -11.05 6.73 12.59
C ALA A 57 -11.06 8.03 11.75
N TRP A 58 -11.13 9.20 12.40
CA TRP A 58 -11.09 10.51 11.74
C TRP A 58 -9.75 10.83 11.05
N ARG A 59 -8.67 10.10 11.36
CA ARG A 59 -7.35 10.31 10.76
C ARG A 59 -7.23 9.75 9.35
N PHE A 60 -8.16 8.90 8.94
CA PHE A 60 -8.18 8.35 7.61
C PHE A 60 -8.89 9.34 6.67
N PRO A 61 -8.23 9.77 5.57
CA PRO A 61 -8.92 10.48 4.51
C PRO A 61 -10.19 9.74 4.07
N PRO A 62 -11.25 10.45 3.66
CA PRO A 62 -12.39 9.83 3.01
C PRO A 62 -11.96 9.39 1.61
N TYR A 63 -11.22 8.28 1.52
CA TYR A 63 -10.89 7.65 0.25
C TYR A 63 -12.20 7.33 -0.47
N ARG A 64 -12.24 7.58 -1.79
CA ARG A 64 -13.39 7.38 -2.68
C ARG A 64 -14.25 6.20 -2.21
N ALA A 65 -15.34 6.47 -1.51
CA ALA A 65 -16.11 5.44 -0.80
C ALA A 65 -16.67 4.35 -1.74
N SER A 66 -16.63 4.58 -3.05
CA SER A 66 -17.24 3.78 -4.11
C SER A 66 -16.30 3.41 -5.27
N ALA A 67 -15.01 3.79 -5.24
CA ALA A 67 -14.13 3.48 -6.38
C ALA A 67 -13.60 2.05 -6.31
N ALA A 68 -13.56 1.38 -7.45
CA ALA A 68 -12.94 0.06 -7.57
C ALA A 68 -11.41 0.16 -7.46
N ARG A 69 -10.76 -0.91 -7.00
CA ARG A 69 -9.30 -1.00 -7.00
C ARG A 69 -8.77 -0.80 -8.42
N GLY A 70 -7.86 0.16 -8.60
CA GLY A 70 -7.23 0.47 -9.89
C GLY A 70 -8.03 1.43 -10.78
N GLU A 71 -9.15 1.96 -10.29
CA GLU A 71 -9.94 2.95 -11.03
C GLU A 71 -9.23 4.32 -11.03
N LEU A 72 -8.80 4.76 -12.22
CA LEU A 72 -8.14 6.04 -12.41
C LEU A 72 -9.17 7.19 -12.32
N PRO A 73 -8.80 8.36 -11.78
CA PRO A 73 -9.58 9.59 -11.99
C PRO A 73 -9.72 9.89 -13.48
N GLU A 74 -10.89 10.41 -13.88
CA GLU A 74 -11.06 11.10 -15.17
C GLU A 74 -10.13 12.30 -15.28
#